data_AF-A0A6A6YKA5-F1
#
_entry.id   AF-A0A6A6YKA5-F1
#
_cell.length_a   1.000
_cell.length_b   1.000
_cell.length_c   1.000
_cell.angle_alpha   90.00
_cell.angle_beta   90.00
_cell.angle_gamma   90.00
#
_symmetry.space_group_name_H-M   'P 1'
#
loop_
_entity.id
_entity.type
_entity.pdbx_description
1 polymer ?
#
loop_
_entity_poly.entity_id
_entity_poly.type
_entity_poly.pdbx_seq_one_letter_code
_entity_poly.pdbx_strand_id
1 'polypeptide(L)'
;MAEAQEEVAKEKGMEEYEKNVAKLAPPSDEMKPAVQFLDAIGREFTFPWHLAKSWSAMKELINTGFAHVEGLNKHVFAGHYDLAGPDGEIMLPQVWEALIEPGMTVKMILWPEIPPPPSSIGLGMPGPLLPVPDRGVLEP
;
A
#
# COMPACT_ATOMS: atom_id res chain seq x y z
N MET A 1 -30.10 50.46 31.00
CA MET A 1 -30.96 49.47 30.32
C MET A 1 -30.49 49.12 28.91
N ALA A 2 -29.70 49.97 28.22
CA ALA A 2 -29.20 49.69 26.87
C ALA A 2 -28.03 48.69 26.80
N GLU A 3 -27.08 48.72 27.76
CA GLU A 3 -25.92 47.81 27.76
C GLU A 3 -26.29 46.32 27.93
N ALA A 4 -27.37 46.04 28.66
CA ALA A 4 -27.82 44.66 28.88
C ALA A 4 -28.38 43.99 27.61
N GLN A 5 -28.75 44.76 26.58
CA GLN A 5 -29.31 44.20 25.34
C GLN A 5 -28.22 43.87 24.31
N GLU A 6 -27.07 44.54 24.37
CA GLU A 6 -25.96 44.32 23.43
C GLU A 6 -25.15 43.06 23.78
N GLU A 7 -24.94 42.80 25.06
CA GLU A 7 -24.28 41.56 25.54
C GLU A 7 -25.10 40.32 25.16
N VAL A 8 -26.41 40.37 25.35
CA VAL A 8 -27.34 39.28 24.99
C VAL A 8 -27.39 39.04 23.48
N ALA A 9 -27.13 40.06 22.65
CA ALA A 9 -27.06 39.92 21.20
C ALA A 9 -25.73 39.29 20.73
N LYS A 10 -24.61 39.62 21.38
CA LYS A 10 -23.30 38.99 21.12
C LYS A 10 -23.27 37.52 21.55
N GLU A 11 -23.84 37.21 22.70
CA GLU A 11 -23.87 35.85 23.24
C GLU A 11 -24.72 34.92 22.36
N LYS A 12 -25.91 35.38 21.92
CA LYS A 12 -26.75 34.65 20.98
C LYS A 12 -26.09 34.47 19.61
N GLY A 13 -25.37 35.49 19.11
CA GLY A 13 -24.63 35.40 17.86
C GLY A 13 -23.47 34.39 17.89
N MET A 14 -22.80 34.27 19.05
CA MET A 14 -21.70 33.33 19.24
C MET A 14 -22.19 31.89 19.45
N GLU A 15 -23.28 31.71 20.21
CA GLU A 15 -23.91 30.39 20.43
C GLU A 15 -24.53 29.84 19.12
N GLU A 16 -25.11 30.72 18.29
CA GLU A 16 -25.64 30.34 16.99
C GLU A 16 -24.51 29.97 16.01
N TYR A 17 -23.42 30.75 15.99
CA TYR A 17 -22.21 30.40 15.23
C TYR A 17 -21.65 29.04 15.65
N GLU A 18 -21.48 28.78 16.96
CA GLU A 18 -20.98 27.50 17.48
C GLU A 18 -21.88 26.31 17.10
N LYS A 19 -23.20 26.46 17.20
CA LYS A 19 -24.15 25.43 16.74
C LYS A 19 -24.09 25.18 15.24
N ASN A 20 -23.76 26.21 14.45
CA ASN A 20 -23.59 26.09 13.01
C ASN A 20 -22.27 25.40 12.65
N VAL A 21 -21.15 25.70 13.31
CA VAL A 21 -19.87 24.97 13.10
C VAL A 21 -19.96 23.53 13.60
N ALA A 22 -20.66 23.25 14.71
CA ALA A 22 -20.86 21.89 15.19
C ALA A 22 -21.72 21.03 14.24
N LYS A 23 -22.65 21.64 13.48
CA LYS A 23 -23.41 20.97 12.43
C LYS A 23 -22.64 20.80 11.11
N LEU A 24 -21.61 21.61 10.90
CA LEU A 24 -20.70 21.53 9.75
C LEU A 24 -19.47 20.66 10.02
N ALA A 25 -19.26 20.23 11.26
CA ALA A 25 -18.22 19.26 11.59
C ALA A 25 -18.50 17.98 10.79
N PRO A 26 -17.59 17.56 9.89
CA PRO A 26 -17.75 16.29 9.18
C PRO A 26 -17.93 15.18 10.22
N PRO A 27 -18.75 14.15 9.94
CA PRO A 27 -18.95 13.05 10.87
C PRO A 27 -17.58 12.53 11.31
N SER A 28 -17.33 12.53 12.63
CA SER A 28 -16.07 12.08 13.21
C SER A 28 -15.66 10.77 12.56
N ASP A 29 -14.38 10.66 12.21
CA ASP A 29 -13.79 9.46 11.59
C ASP A 29 -14.05 8.18 12.40
N GLU A 30 -14.48 8.30 13.66
CA GLU A 30 -14.88 7.24 14.59
C GLU A 30 -16.22 6.55 14.24
N MET A 31 -17.14 7.22 13.54
CA MET A 31 -18.42 6.61 13.13
C MET A 31 -18.40 6.00 11.73
N LYS A 32 -17.31 6.21 10.99
CA LYS A 32 -17.19 5.72 9.61
C LYS A 32 -16.98 4.20 9.61
N PRO A 33 -17.60 3.46 8.68
CA PRO A 33 -17.48 2.02 8.62
C PRO A 33 -16.01 1.58 8.42
N ALA A 34 -15.66 0.48 9.09
CA ALA A 34 -14.34 -0.11 9.01
C ALA A 34 -14.06 -0.66 7.60
N VAL A 35 -12.79 -0.65 7.20
CA VAL A 35 -12.32 -1.21 5.92
C VAL A 35 -12.09 -2.70 6.10
N GLN A 36 -12.56 -3.50 5.15
CA GLN A 36 -12.28 -4.94 5.09
C GLN A 36 -11.03 -5.15 4.25
N PHE A 37 -10.03 -5.83 4.80
CA PHE A 37 -8.77 -6.12 4.13
C PHE A 37 -8.58 -7.62 3.96
N LEU A 38 -8.53 -8.08 2.72
CA LEU A 38 -8.22 -9.45 2.36
C LEU A 38 -6.74 -9.55 2.03
N ASP A 39 -6.06 -10.34 2.82
CA ASP A 39 -4.64 -10.55 2.68
C ASP A 39 -4.29 -11.48 1.50
N ALA A 40 -3.03 -11.47 1.06
CA ALA A 40 -2.58 -12.29 -0.09
C ALA A 40 -2.74 -13.81 0.12
N ILE A 41 -2.82 -14.26 1.37
CA ILE A 41 -3.06 -15.66 1.73
C ILE A 41 -4.53 -15.94 2.12
N GLY A 42 -5.45 -14.99 1.89
CA GLY A 42 -6.88 -15.16 2.12
C GLY A 42 -7.34 -14.94 3.56
N ARG A 43 -6.54 -14.26 4.40
CA ARG A 43 -6.98 -13.84 5.74
C ARG A 43 -7.79 -12.55 5.64
N GLU A 44 -8.90 -12.48 6.36
CA GLU A 44 -9.74 -11.29 6.43
C GLU A 44 -9.41 -10.50 7.70
N PHE A 45 -9.05 -9.24 7.52
CA PHE A 45 -8.83 -8.28 8.59
C PHE A 45 -9.88 -7.16 8.51
N THR A 46 -10.24 -6.62 9.65
CA THR A 46 -11.13 -5.44 9.74
C THR A 46 -10.35 -4.32 10.40
N PHE A 47 -10.13 -3.23 9.67
CA PHE A 47 -9.38 -2.08 10.16
C PHE A 47 -10.29 -0.88 10.34
N PRO A 48 -10.25 -0.20 11.50
CA PRO A 48 -11.04 1.00 11.70
C PRO A 48 -10.60 2.10 10.71
N TRP A 49 -11.57 2.89 10.24
CA TRP A 49 -11.35 3.86 9.16
C TRP A 49 -10.18 4.81 9.41
N HIS A 50 -10.02 5.31 10.64
CA HIS A 50 -8.95 6.24 10.98
C HIS A 50 -7.53 5.65 10.80
N LEU A 51 -7.37 4.32 10.82
CA LEU A 51 -6.10 3.64 10.52
C LEU A 51 -5.97 3.25 9.05
N ALA A 52 -7.08 2.94 8.38
CA ALA A 52 -7.06 2.53 6.97
C ALA A 52 -7.02 3.72 5.99
N LYS A 53 -7.44 4.91 6.42
CA LYS A 53 -7.53 6.11 5.55
C LYS A 53 -6.19 6.60 5.02
N SER A 54 -5.08 6.31 5.71
CA SER A 54 -3.73 6.73 5.29
C SER A 54 -2.92 5.53 4.83
N TRP A 55 -2.18 5.71 3.73
CA TRP A 55 -1.29 4.67 3.22
C TRP A 55 -0.22 4.28 4.23
N SER A 56 0.34 5.24 4.97
CA SER A 56 1.40 4.95 5.96
C SER A 56 0.89 4.01 7.05
N ALA A 57 -0.29 4.31 7.61
CA ALA A 57 -0.90 3.48 8.65
C ALA A 57 -1.35 2.12 8.10
N MET A 58 -1.94 2.08 6.90
CA MET A 58 -2.28 0.83 6.22
C MET A 58 -1.04 -0.05 5.98
N LYS A 59 0.07 0.53 5.53
CA LYS A 59 1.33 -0.19 5.31
C LYS A 59 1.88 -0.79 6.61
N GLU A 60 1.79 -0.09 7.74
CA GLU A 60 2.19 -0.63 9.04
C GLU A 60 1.30 -1.80 9.50
N LEU A 61 0.00 -1.72 9.25
CA LEU A 61 -0.94 -2.81 9.52
C LEU A 61 -0.60 -4.06 8.69
N ILE A 62 -0.34 -3.88 7.39
CA ILE A 62 0.08 -4.95 6.47
C ILE A 62 1.38 -5.59 6.98
N ASN A 63 2.41 -4.77 7.23
CA ASN A 63 3.70 -5.24 7.75
C ASN A 63 3.56 -6.05 9.04
N THR A 64 2.72 -5.58 9.97
CA THR A 64 2.47 -6.26 11.24
C THR A 64 1.78 -7.60 11.02
N GLY A 65 0.78 -7.66 10.12
CA GLY A 65 0.07 -8.89 9.76
C GLY A 65 0.95 -9.97 9.12
N PHE A 66 2.05 -9.57 8.47
CA PHE A 66 3.01 -10.48 7.84
C PHE A 66 4.30 -10.72 8.63
N ALA A 67 4.51 -10.05 9.77
CA ALA A 67 5.74 -10.16 10.54
C ALA A 67 6.11 -11.63 10.88
N HIS A 68 5.10 -12.49 11.08
CA HIS A 68 5.27 -13.89 11.45
C HIS A 68 5.08 -14.89 10.28
N VAL A 69 4.87 -14.41 9.05
CA VAL A 69 4.66 -15.27 7.88
C VAL A 69 6.00 -15.49 7.18
N GLU A 70 6.67 -16.58 7.51
CA GLU A 70 7.96 -16.94 6.91
C GLU A 70 7.85 -17.11 5.38
N GLY A 71 8.85 -16.61 4.65
CA GLY A 71 8.88 -16.61 3.19
C GLY A 71 8.24 -15.36 2.57
N LEU A 72 6.99 -15.06 2.92
CA LEU A 72 6.26 -13.92 2.33
C LEU A 72 6.67 -12.57 2.94
N ASN A 73 7.05 -12.54 4.21
CA ASN A 73 7.41 -11.31 4.91
C ASN A 73 8.43 -10.44 4.15
N LYS A 74 9.46 -11.04 3.54
CA LYS A 74 10.49 -10.33 2.76
C LYS A 74 9.89 -9.57 1.57
N HIS A 75 8.95 -10.18 0.86
CA HIS A 75 8.28 -9.57 -0.29
C HIS A 75 7.35 -8.44 0.15
N VAL A 76 6.63 -8.64 1.25
CA VAL A 76 5.73 -7.63 1.82
C VAL A 76 6.52 -6.42 2.33
N PHE A 77 7.60 -6.64 3.08
CA PHE A 77 8.45 -5.54 3.54
C PHE A 77 9.13 -4.78 2.39
N ALA A 78 9.45 -5.46 1.29
CA ALA A 78 9.96 -4.84 0.08
C ALA A 78 8.89 -4.05 -0.72
N GLY A 79 7.61 -4.25 -0.41
CA GLY A 79 6.51 -3.62 -1.14
C GLY A 79 6.17 -4.28 -2.48
N HIS A 80 6.50 -5.56 -2.66
CA HIS A 80 6.19 -6.33 -3.87
C HIS A 80 4.76 -6.88 -3.85
N TYR A 81 3.80 -5.98 -3.73
CA TYR A 81 2.37 -6.28 -3.75
C TYR A 81 1.59 -5.09 -4.28
N ASP A 82 0.42 -5.40 -4.82
CA ASP A 82 -0.60 -4.43 -5.17
C ASP A 82 -1.79 -4.56 -4.21
N LEU A 83 -2.48 -3.46 -3.99
CA LEU A 83 -3.80 -3.46 -3.36
C LEU A 83 -4.84 -3.24 -4.45
N ALA A 84 -5.91 -4.02 -4.43
CA ALA A 84 -7.04 -3.88 -5.34
C ALA A 84 -8.29 -3.48 -4.56
N GLY A 85 -9.07 -2.57 -5.12
CA GLY A 85 -10.38 -2.21 -4.60
C GLY A 85 -11.43 -3.31 -4.82
N PRO A 86 -12.70 -3.05 -4.47
CA PRO A 86 -13.80 -4.02 -4.60
C PRO A 86 -14.09 -4.39 -6.07
N ASP A 87 -13.87 -3.45 -6.99
CA ASP A 87 -14.00 -3.66 -8.44
C ASP A 87 -12.77 -4.34 -9.07
N GLY A 88 -11.73 -4.62 -8.28
CA GLY A 88 -10.46 -5.18 -8.77
C GLY A 88 -9.50 -4.15 -9.36
N GLU A 89 -9.79 -2.84 -9.24
CA GLU A 89 -8.88 -1.78 -9.68
C GLU A 89 -7.66 -1.67 -8.75
N ILE A 90 -6.45 -1.59 -9.34
CA ILE A 90 -5.21 -1.48 -8.58
C ILE A 90 -5.05 -0.07 -8.00
N MET A 91 -4.95 0.00 -6.67
CA MET A 91 -4.77 1.21 -5.90
C MET A 91 -3.29 1.44 -5.60
N LEU A 92 -2.74 2.51 -6.20
CA LEU A 92 -1.35 2.89 -5.96
C LEU A 92 -1.19 3.63 -4.62
N PRO A 93 -0.06 3.45 -3.91
CA PRO A 93 0.27 4.18 -2.69
C PRO A 93 0.09 5.70 -2.77
N GLN A 94 0.38 6.29 -3.94
CA GLN A 94 0.37 7.73 -4.15
C GLN A 94 -1.05 8.33 -4.22
N VAL A 95 -2.03 7.53 -4.63
CA VAL A 95 -3.43 7.96 -4.76
C VAL A 95 -4.35 7.22 -3.79
N TRP A 96 -3.77 6.43 -2.88
CA TRP A 96 -4.50 5.64 -1.89
C TRP A 96 -5.57 6.43 -1.17
N GLU A 97 -5.20 7.59 -0.61
CA GLU A 97 -6.10 8.42 0.20
C GLU A 97 -7.28 9.01 -0.60
N ALA A 98 -7.15 9.08 -1.93
CA ALA A 98 -8.21 9.54 -2.83
C ALA A 98 -9.13 8.42 -3.29
N LEU A 99 -8.66 7.17 -3.27
CA LEU A 99 -9.39 6.00 -3.77
C LEU A 99 -10.08 5.23 -2.64
N ILE A 100 -9.48 5.19 -1.44
CA ILE A 100 -10.00 4.42 -0.32
C ILE A 100 -11.26 5.08 0.26
N GLU A 101 -12.29 4.28 0.52
CA GLU A 101 -13.54 4.75 1.12
C GLU A 101 -13.92 3.93 2.38
N PRO A 102 -14.69 4.52 3.30
CA PRO A 102 -15.18 3.79 4.46
C PRO A 102 -16.03 2.57 4.05
N GLY A 103 -15.83 1.44 4.71
CA GLY A 103 -16.56 0.20 4.39
C GLY A 103 -16.08 -0.52 3.13
N MET A 104 -15.06 0.01 2.44
CA MET A 104 -14.50 -0.61 1.25
C MET A 104 -13.83 -1.95 1.56
N THR A 105 -13.87 -2.86 0.58
CA THR A 105 -13.11 -4.12 0.61
C THR A 105 -11.86 -3.96 -0.24
N VAL A 106 -10.71 -4.16 0.38
CA VAL A 106 -9.40 -4.06 -0.25
C VAL A 106 -8.77 -5.44 -0.25
N LYS A 107 -8.27 -5.88 -1.40
CA LYS A 107 -7.59 -7.17 -1.56
C LYS A 107 -6.13 -6.97 -1.89
N MET A 108 -5.25 -7.62 -1.15
CA MET A 108 -3.82 -7.64 -1.42
C MET A 108 -3.48 -8.75 -2.42
N ILE A 109 -2.65 -8.40 -3.40
CA ILE A 109 -2.18 -9.28 -4.46
C ILE A 109 -0.66 -9.22 -4.46
N LEU A 110 0.00 -10.34 -4.17
CA LEU A 110 1.46 -10.43 -4.29
C LEU A 110 1.84 -10.44 -5.77
N TRP A 111 2.94 -9.76 -6.08
CA TRP A 111 3.51 -9.83 -7.43
C TRP A 111 3.99 -11.25 -7.71
N PRO A 112 3.76 -11.78 -8.92
CA PRO A 112 4.32 -13.07 -9.29
C PRO A 112 5.84 -12.99 -9.24
N GLU A 113 6.50 -13.98 -8.63
CA GLU A 113 7.93 -14.16 -8.82
C GLU A 113 8.16 -14.54 -10.27
N ILE A 114 8.68 -13.59 -11.06
CA ILE A 114 9.17 -13.91 -12.41
C ILE A 114 10.34 -14.87 -12.18
N PRO A 115 10.24 -16.15 -12.60
CA PRO A 115 11.35 -17.06 -12.45
C PRO A 115 12.57 -16.42 -13.13
N PRO A 116 13.76 -16.51 -12.54
CA PRO A 116 14.96 -16.05 -13.24
C PRO A 116 14.94 -16.68 -14.63
N PRO A 117 15.32 -15.92 -15.69
CA PRO A 117 15.46 -16.52 -17.01
C PRO A 117 16.29 -17.78 -16.81
N PRO A 118 15.88 -18.93 -17.40
CA PRO A 118 16.55 -20.19 -17.14
C PRO A 118 18.03 -19.93 -17.33
N SER A 119 18.78 -19.99 -16.22
CA SER A 119 20.24 -19.86 -16.24
C SER A 119 20.66 -20.80 -17.33
N SER A 120 21.18 -20.28 -18.43
CA SER A 120 21.50 -21.05 -19.63
C SER A 120 22.30 -22.26 -19.16
N ILE A 121 21.61 -23.41 -19.06
CA ILE A 121 22.21 -24.69 -18.69
C ILE A 121 23.32 -24.86 -19.70
N GLY A 122 24.53 -25.05 -19.20
CA GLY A 122 25.77 -25.00 -19.97
C GLY A 122 25.63 -25.52 -21.40
N LEU A 123 25.51 -24.60 -22.35
CA LEU A 123 26.08 -24.85 -23.65
C LEU A 123 27.59 -24.75 -23.43
N GLY A 124 28.21 -25.89 -23.14
CA GLY A 124 29.56 -26.09 -23.60
C GLY A 124 29.56 -25.75 -25.09
N MET A 125 30.05 -24.57 -25.42
CA MET A 125 30.42 -24.23 -26.78
C MET A 125 31.84 -24.77 -26.97
N PRO A 126 32.04 -25.95 -27.60
CA PRO A 126 33.34 -26.21 -28.19
C PRO A 126 33.45 -25.37 -29.47
N GLY A 127 34.19 -24.27 -29.43
CA GLY A 127 34.80 -23.71 -30.64
C GLY A 127 35.22 -22.24 -30.57
N PRO A 128 36.22 -21.81 -31.39
CA PRO A 128 37.16 -22.60 -32.17
C PRO A 128 38.50 -22.78 -31.44
N LEU A 129 39.12 -23.96 -31.63
CA LEU A 129 40.54 -24.15 -31.36
C LEU A 129 41.32 -23.13 -32.20
N LEU A 130 41.94 -22.14 -31.56
CA LEU A 130 42.97 -21.34 -32.23
C LEU A 130 44.05 -22.32 -32.73
N PRO A 131 44.48 -22.26 -33.99
CA PRO A 131 45.60 -23.07 -34.44
C PRO A 131 46.82 -22.66 -33.63
N VAL A 132 47.37 -23.61 -32.88
CA VAL A 132 48.71 -23.48 -32.29
C VAL A 132 49.69 -23.20 -33.43
N PRO A 133 50.49 -22.12 -33.39
CA PRO A 133 51.53 -21.93 -34.38
C PRO A 133 52.51 -23.09 -34.25
N ASP A 134 52.58 -23.87 -35.32
CA ASP A 134 53.52 -24.98 -35.49
C ASP A 134 54.94 -24.42 -35.26
N ARG A 135 55.57 -24.85 -34.17
CA ARG A 135 57.00 -24.60 -33.93
C ARG A 135 57.77 -25.56 -34.81
N GLY A 136 57.75 -25.28 -36.11
CA GLY A 136 58.54 -25.97 -37.12
C GLY A 136 60.03 -25.70 -36.90
N VAL A 137 60.67 -26.62 -36.17
CA VAL A 137 62.11 -26.83 -36.25
C VAL A 137 62.34 -27.91 -37.31
N LEU A 138 63.07 -27.55 -38.37
CA LEU A 138 64.25 -28.25 -38.91
C LEU A 138 64.40 -27.97 -40.42
N GLU A 139 65.47 -27.23 -40.74
CA GLU A 139 66.54 -27.48 -41.74
C GLU A 139 66.23 -28.34 -42.98
N PRO A 140 66.85 -27.98 -44.13
CA PRO A 140 68.21 -28.46 -44.40
C PRO A 140 69.27 -27.38 -44.61
#